data_AF-A0AAJ6CPF8-F1
#
_entry.id   AF-A0AAJ6CPF8-F1
#
_cell.length_a   1.000
_cell.length_b   1.000
_cell.length_c   1.000
_cell.angle_alpha   90.00
_cell.angle_beta   90.00
_cell.angle_gamma   90.00
#
_symmetry.space_group_name_H-M   'P 1'
#
loop_
_entity.id
_entity.type
_entity.pdbx_description
1 polymer ?
#
loop_
_entity_poly.entity_id
_entity_poly.type
_entity_poly.pdbx_seq_one_letter_code
_entity_poly.pdbx_strand_id
1 'polypeptide(L)'
;MGKYHNDQPIHGGCKDSDQLNRADFANNLANILLLNHEEISLTVSLEGEWGYGKTSVINLVKGSLNEKENLPIVVEYNPWLAGNPESLIQDFLLQFSSQLNISDASKDALNAAKELIAYSSLFSVAKLVPGAEPWASIIENVFSRFGNATKKIAELKKLDLLGKKIVSSKQFQK
;
A
#
# COMPACT_ATOMS: atom_id res chain seq x y z
N MET A 1 25.34 -15.56 -29.24
CA MET A 1 25.42 -15.31 -27.78
C MET A 1 24.07 -15.67 -27.21
N GLY A 2 23.99 -16.65 -26.29
CA GLY A 2 22.71 -17.10 -25.72
C GLY A 2 22.02 -15.96 -24.98
N LYS A 3 20.71 -15.81 -25.17
CA LYS A 3 19.90 -14.82 -24.45
C LYS A 3 19.86 -15.24 -22.98
N TYR A 4 20.38 -14.40 -22.09
CA TYR A 4 20.28 -14.61 -20.65
C TYR A 4 18.82 -14.36 -20.22
N HIS A 5 18.20 -15.36 -19.63
CA HIS A 5 16.88 -15.26 -19.02
C HIS A 5 17.07 -15.14 -17.52
N ASN A 6 16.69 -14.00 -16.94
CA ASN A 6 16.72 -13.83 -15.49
C ASN A 6 15.42 -14.35 -14.89
N ASP A 7 15.46 -14.72 -13.60
CA ASP A 7 14.28 -15.14 -12.83
C ASP A 7 13.59 -13.92 -12.18
N GLN A 8 13.70 -12.74 -12.80
CA GLN A 8 13.03 -11.56 -12.27
C GLN A 8 11.55 -11.60 -12.64
N PRO A 9 10.68 -11.11 -11.75
CA PRO A 9 9.27 -11.01 -12.07
C PRO A 9 9.03 -10.05 -13.24
N ILE A 10 7.96 -10.30 -13.99
CA ILE A 10 7.47 -9.35 -14.99
C ILE A 10 7.09 -8.06 -14.26
N HIS A 11 7.48 -6.89 -14.79
CA HIS A 11 7.16 -5.59 -14.19
C HIS A 11 5.92 -4.93 -14.82
N GLY A 12 5.42 -5.48 -15.94
CA GLY A 12 4.19 -5.05 -16.60
C GLY A 12 4.37 -3.87 -17.54
N GLY A 13 5.61 -3.53 -17.92
CA GLY A 13 5.87 -2.50 -18.91
C GLY A 13 5.65 -2.99 -20.34
N CYS A 14 5.47 -2.08 -21.31
CA CYS A 14 5.29 -2.41 -22.73
C CYS A 14 6.47 -3.19 -23.37
N LYS A 15 7.62 -3.26 -22.68
CA LYS A 15 8.81 -4.00 -23.11
C LYS A 15 8.94 -5.37 -22.43
N ASP A 16 8.09 -5.67 -21.46
CA ASP A 16 8.11 -6.95 -20.75
C ASP A 16 7.23 -7.95 -21.50
N SER A 17 7.85 -8.93 -22.15
CA SER A 17 7.11 -9.98 -22.85
C SER A 17 6.55 -11.00 -21.86
N ASP A 18 5.22 -11.11 -21.81
CA ASP A 18 4.55 -12.18 -21.05
C ASP A 18 4.47 -13.49 -21.86
N GLN A 19 5.56 -14.25 -21.87
CA GLN A 19 5.67 -15.48 -22.66
C GLN A 19 4.79 -16.63 -22.17
N LEU A 20 4.23 -16.51 -20.96
CA LEU A 20 3.43 -17.56 -20.32
C LEU A 20 1.94 -17.17 -20.23
N ASN A 21 1.51 -16.14 -20.97
CA ASN A 21 0.11 -15.70 -21.10
C ASN A 21 -0.60 -15.52 -19.75
N ARG A 22 0.10 -14.95 -18.78
CA ARG A 22 -0.41 -14.59 -17.44
C ARG A 22 -1.24 -13.31 -17.46
N ALA A 23 -1.12 -12.47 -18.48
CA ALA A 23 -1.80 -11.19 -18.61
C ALA A 23 -3.33 -11.35 -18.60
N ASP A 24 -3.87 -12.35 -19.29
CA ASP A 24 -5.32 -12.61 -19.30
C ASP A 24 -5.85 -12.96 -17.91
N PHE A 25 -5.13 -13.82 -17.18
CA PHE A 25 -5.44 -14.14 -15.79
C PHE A 25 -5.39 -12.88 -14.90
N ALA A 26 -4.33 -12.09 -15.03
CA ALA A 26 -4.15 -10.86 -14.27
C ALA A 26 -5.25 -9.84 -14.56
N ASN A 27 -5.66 -9.69 -15.83
CA ASN A 27 -6.75 -8.82 -16.26
C ASN A 27 -8.09 -9.24 -15.67
N ASN A 28 -8.39 -10.54 -15.68
CA ASN A 28 -9.60 -11.07 -15.06
C ASN A 28 -9.60 -10.86 -13.54
N LEU A 29 -8.47 -11.11 -12.88
CA LEU A 29 -8.34 -10.86 -11.44
C LEU A 29 -8.50 -9.37 -11.11
N ALA A 30 -7.92 -8.47 -11.91
CA ALA A 30 -8.09 -7.04 -11.74
C ALA A 30 -9.56 -6.61 -11.84
N ASN A 31 -10.33 -7.17 -12.78
CA ASN A 31 -11.76 -6.89 -12.89
C ASN A 31 -12.55 -7.36 -11.66
N ILE A 32 -12.21 -8.52 -11.09
CA ILE A 32 -12.86 -9.04 -9.87
C ILE A 32 -12.54 -8.16 -8.65
N LEU A 33 -11.35 -7.57 -8.60
CA LEU A 33 -10.93 -6.70 -7.49
C LEU A 33 -11.59 -5.30 -7.54
N LEU A 34 -12.17 -4.90 -8.67
CA LEU A 34 -12.93 -3.65 -8.80
C LEU A 34 -14.37 -3.87 -8.32
N LEU A 35 -14.53 -3.90 -7.01
CA LEU A 35 -15.84 -4.01 -6.38
C LEU A 35 -16.63 -2.70 -6.53
N ASN A 36 -17.95 -2.83 -6.63
CA ASN A 36 -18.86 -1.68 -6.53
C ASN A 36 -19.01 -1.24 -5.08
N HIS A 37 -19.38 0.02 -4.84
CA HIS A 37 -19.55 0.58 -3.49
C HIS A 37 -20.57 -0.16 -2.61
N GLU A 38 -21.48 -0.92 -3.21
CA GLU A 38 -22.53 -1.70 -2.52
C GLU A 38 -22.10 -3.15 -2.21
N GLU A 39 -20.92 -3.57 -2.69
CA GLU A 39 -20.43 -4.94 -2.54
C GLU A 39 -19.66 -5.16 -1.23
N ILE A 40 -19.72 -6.39 -0.70
CA ILE A 40 -19.02 -6.80 0.52
C ILE A 40 -17.52 -6.92 0.22
N SER A 41 -16.66 -6.61 1.20
CA SER A 41 -15.20 -6.74 1.08
C SER A 41 -14.75 -8.12 0.58
N LEU A 42 -13.84 -8.15 -0.40
CA LEU A 42 -13.26 -9.36 -0.97
C LEU A 42 -11.80 -9.54 -0.55
N THR A 43 -11.46 -10.76 -0.12
CA THR A 43 -10.07 -11.19 0.12
C THR A 43 -9.72 -12.30 -0.85
N VAL A 44 -8.58 -12.17 -1.53
CA VAL A 44 -8.06 -13.16 -2.49
C VAL A 44 -6.67 -13.62 -2.08
N SER A 45 -6.42 -14.94 -2.16
CA SER A 45 -5.10 -15.56 -2.00
C SER A 45 -4.57 -16.00 -3.36
N LEU A 46 -3.31 -15.67 -3.69
CA LEU A 46 -2.63 -16.17 -4.88
C LEU A 46 -1.63 -17.26 -4.48
N GLU A 47 -1.95 -18.51 -4.81
CA GLU A 47 -1.20 -19.68 -4.39
C GLU A 47 -0.39 -20.31 -5.53
N GLY A 48 0.71 -20.95 -5.18
CA GLY A 48 1.60 -21.63 -6.12
C GLY A 48 2.98 -21.86 -5.52
N GLU A 49 3.76 -22.75 -6.12
CA GLU A 49 5.12 -23.05 -5.65
C GLU A 49 6.09 -21.86 -5.88
N TRP A 50 7.25 -21.90 -5.21
CA TRP A 50 8.30 -20.91 -5.44
C TRP A 50 8.75 -20.92 -6.91
N GLY A 51 8.99 -19.74 -7.48
CA GLY A 51 9.39 -19.61 -8.89
C GLY A 51 8.26 -19.66 -9.93
N TYR A 52 7.00 -19.91 -9.55
CA TYR A 52 5.89 -19.96 -10.52
C TYR A 52 5.41 -18.59 -11.05
N GLY A 53 6.07 -17.51 -10.63
CA GLY A 53 5.78 -16.15 -11.12
C GLY A 53 4.62 -15.46 -10.43
N LYS A 54 4.32 -15.79 -9.16
CA LYS A 54 3.28 -15.11 -8.36
C LYS A 54 3.50 -13.58 -8.31
N THR A 55 4.74 -13.15 -8.08
CA THR A 55 5.11 -11.73 -8.11
C THR A 55 4.89 -11.10 -9.49
N SER A 56 5.16 -11.84 -10.57
CA SER A 56 4.86 -11.39 -11.94
C SER A 56 3.36 -11.16 -12.13
N VAL A 57 2.52 -12.08 -11.65
CA VAL A 57 1.06 -11.95 -11.70
C VAL A 57 0.60 -10.72 -10.93
N ILE A 58 1.09 -10.51 -9.69
CA ILE A 58 0.75 -9.32 -8.89
C ILE A 58 1.11 -8.02 -9.63
N ASN A 59 2.28 -7.96 -10.28
CA ASN A 59 2.68 -6.79 -11.06
C ASN A 59 1.80 -6.57 -12.28
N LEU A 60 1.43 -7.63 -13.00
CA LEU A 60 0.49 -7.55 -14.13
C LEU A 60 -0.91 -7.09 -13.68
N VAL A 61 -1.39 -7.55 -12.53
CA VAL A 61 -2.66 -7.09 -11.94
C VAL A 61 -2.60 -5.59 -11.65
N LYS A 62 -1.52 -5.11 -11.03
CA LYS A 62 -1.31 -3.67 -10.79
C LYS A 62 -1.28 -2.87 -12.11
N GLY A 63 -0.63 -3.40 -13.13
CA GLY A 63 -0.64 -2.82 -14.48
C GLY A 63 -2.06 -2.71 -15.03
N SER A 64 -2.83 -3.79 -14.98
CA SER A 64 -4.21 -3.84 -15.44
C SER A 64 -5.13 -2.88 -14.68
N LEU A 65 -4.96 -2.75 -13.35
CA LEU A 65 -5.71 -1.80 -12.52
C LEU A 65 -5.40 -0.34 -12.89
N ASN A 66 -4.16 -0.03 -13.30
CA ASN A 66 -3.75 1.30 -13.72
C ASN A 66 -4.30 1.72 -15.09
N GLU A 67 -4.84 0.78 -15.87
CA GLU A 67 -5.47 1.04 -17.17
C GLU A 67 -6.99 1.28 -17.05
N LYS A 68 -7.55 1.20 -15.84
CA LYS A 68 -8.99 1.37 -15.59
C LYS A 68 -9.35 2.85 -15.47
N GLU A 69 -10.58 3.20 -15.86
CA GLU A 69 -11.09 4.57 -15.76
C GLU A 69 -11.14 5.06 -14.31
N ASN A 70 -11.63 4.20 -13.40
CA ASN A 70 -11.67 4.45 -11.97
C ASN A 70 -10.50 3.74 -11.30
N LEU A 71 -9.44 4.50 -11.01
CA LEU A 71 -8.22 3.98 -10.41
C LEU A 71 -8.42 3.68 -8.92
N PRO A 72 -8.23 2.43 -8.47
CA PRO A 72 -8.26 2.12 -7.04
C PRO A 72 -7.00 2.64 -6.35
N ILE A 73 -7.09 2.85 -5.04
CA ILE A 73 -5.92 3.06 -4.21
C ILE A 73 -5.24 1.72 -3.98
N VAL A 74 -4.03 1.54 -4.53
CA VAL A 74 -3.21 0.34 -4.33
C VAL A 74 -2.22 0.59 -3.19
N VAL A 75 -2.29 -0.26 -2.15
CA VAL A 75 -1.37 -0.23 -1.00
C VAL A 75 -0.57 -1.53 -1.00
N GLU A 76 0.76 -1.42 -1.04
CA GLU A 76 1.65 -2.58 -1.01
C GLU A 76 2.23 -2.78 0.38
N TYR A 77 2.08 -3.99 0.91
CA TYR A 77 2.65 -4.39 2.20
C TYR A 77 3.54 -5.63 2.02
N ASN A 78 4.77 -5.54 2.55
CA ASN A 78 5.69 -6.67 2.56
C ASN A 78 5.98 -7.09 4.01
N PRO A 79 5.45 -8.24 4.48
CA PRO A 79 5.59 -8.67 5.87
C PRO A 79 7.06 -8.96 6.25
N TRP A 80 7.93 -9.25 5.28
CA TRP A 80 9.36 -9.51 5.53
C TRP A 80 10.12 -8.27 6.02
N LEU A 81 9.56 -7.07 5.81
CA LEU A 81 10.15 -5.82 6.31
C LEU A 81 9.73 -5.52 7.76
N ALA A 82 8.77 -6.27 8.31
CA ALA A 82 8.40 -6.13 9.71
C ALA A 82 9.53 -6.69 10.58
N GLY A 83 10.10 -5.83 11.43
CA GLY A 83 11.25 -6.20 12.25
C GLY A 83 10.94 -7.20 13.37
N ASN A 84 9.66 -7.35 13.73
CA ASN A 84 9.22 -8.25 14.78
C ASN A 84 7.82 -8.85 14.44
N PRO A 85 7.63 -10.18 14.48
CA PRO A 85 6.31 -10.81 14.39
C PRO A 85 5.26 -10.25 15.37
N GLU A 86 5.68 -9.89 16.59
CA GLU A 86 4.79 -9.34 17.61
C GLU A 86 4.28 -7.92 17.32
N SER A 87 4.90 -7.21 16.37
CA SER A 87 4.45 -5.90 15.89
C SER A 87 3.84 -5.94 14.48
N LEU A 88 3.80 -7.11 13.82
CA LEU A 88 3.38 -7.24 12.42
C LEU A 88 2.06 -6.54 12.11
N ILE A 89 1.04 -6.75 12.95
CA ILE A 89 -0.30 -6.15 12.76
C ILE A 89 -0.24 -4.63 12.96
N GLN A 90 0.49 -4.17 13.97
CA GLN A 90 0.68 -2.74 14.23
C GLN A 90 1.40 -2.08 13.05
N ASP A 91 2.48 -2.69 12.58
CA ASP A 91 3.28 -2.20 11.46
C ASP A 91 2.46 -2.19 10.16
N PHE A 92 1.63 -3.22 9.94
CA PHE A 92 0.68 -3.26 8.83
C PHE A 92 -0.31 -2.09 8.87
N LEU A 93 -0.99 -1.89 10.01
CA LEU A 93 -1.99 -0.81 10.15
C LEU A 93 -1.36 0.58 9.97
N LEU A 94 -0.15 0.79 10.50
CA LEU A 94 0.58 2.04 10.33
C LEU A 94 1.00 2.27 8.87
N GLN A 95 1.57 1.27 8.21
CA GLN A 95 1.94 1.38 6.80
C GLN A 95 0.72 1.64 5.91
N PHE A 96 -0.39 0.94 6.18
CA PHE A 96 -1.64 1.14 5.46
C PHE A 96 -2.16 2.57 5.64
N SER A 97 -2.24 3.08 6.87
CA SER A 97 -2.68 4.45 7.14
C SER A 97 -1.82 5.51 6.43
N SER A 98 -0.51 5.30 6.38
CA SER A 98 0.45 6.19 5.72
C SER A 98 0.23 6.22 4.20
N GLN A 99 0.12 5.05 3.57
CA GLN A 99 -0.07 4.94 2.13
C GLN A 99 -1.44 5.47 1.69
N LEU A 100 -2.52 5.22 2.45
CA LEU A 100 -3.84 5.79 2.16
C LEU A 100 -3.83 7.31 2.11
N ASN A 101 -3.23 7.96 3.11
CA ASN A 101 -3.18 9.42 3.22
C ASN A 101 -2.25 10.06 2.16
N ILE A 102 -1.31 9.30 1.59
CA ILE A 102 -0.46 9.75 0.48
C ILE A 102 -1.23 9.65 -0.85
N SER A 103 -1.93 8.53 -1.05
CA SER A 103 -2.62 8.20 -2.30
C SER A 103 -3.90 9.00 -2.51
N ASP A 104 -4.61 9.36 -1.44
CA ASP A 104 -5.82 10.19 -1.50
C ASP A 104 -5.87 11.18 -0.33
N ALA A 105 -6.08 12.46 -0.66
CA ALA A 105 -6.21 13.56 0.29
C ALA A 105 -7.68 13.92 0.59
N SER A 106 -8.62 13.08 0.18
CA SER A 106 -10.03 13.20 0.51
C SER A 106 -10.24 13.16 2.03
N LYS A 107 -11.37 13.74 2.48
CA LYS A 107 -11.75 13.69 3.90
C LYS A 107 -11.96 12.25 4.37
N ASP A 108 -12.49 11.40 3.49
CA ASP A 108 -12.81 10.01 3.81
C ASP A 108 -11.53 9.18 3.98
N ALA A 109 -10.56 9.32 3.06
CA ALA A 109 -9.24 8.70 3.21
C ALA A 109 -8.52 9.16 4.47
N LEU A 110 -8.61 10.46 4.80
CA LEU A 110 -8.03 11.01 6.03
C LEU A 110 -8.70 10.47 7.30
N ASN A 111 -10.02 10.31 7.29
CA ASN A 111 -10.75 9.72 8.42
C ASN A 111 -10.40 8.24 8.60
N ALA A 112 -10.40 7.45 7.51
CA ALA A 112 -9.98 6.05 7.52
C ALA A 112 -8.54 5.89 8.03
N ALA A 113 -7.60 6.75 7.59
CA ALA A 113 -6.22 6.73 8.06
C ALA A 113 -6.12 7.01 9.58
N LYS A 114 -6.91 7.97 10.11
CA LYS A 114 -6.95 8.23 11.55
C LYS A 114 -7.50 7.05 12.34
N GLU A 115 -8.54 6.39 11.84
CA GLU A 115 -9.10 5.19 12.46
C GLU A 115 -8.08 4.05 12.48
N LEU A 116 -7.38 3.79 11.38
CA LEU A 116 -6.32 2.77 11.31
C LEU A 116 -5.20 3.04 12.33
N ILE A 117 -4.80 4.30 12.51
CA ILE A 117 -3.79 4.68 13.52
C ILE A 117 -4.33 4.43 14.92
N ALA A 118 -5.57 4.83 15.20
CA ALA A 118 -6.23 4.54 16.47
C ALA A 118 -6.24 3.03 16.76
N TYR A 119 -6.67 2.21 15.80
CA TYR A 119 -6.62 0.75 15.95
C TYR A 119 -5.19 0.22 16.18
N SER A 120 -4.20 0.72 15.44
CA SER A 120 -2.79 0.29 15.61
C SER A 120 -2.28 0.55 17.03
N SER A 121 -2.68 1.68 17.63
CA SER A 121 -2.30 2.04 18.99
C SER A 121 -2.97 1.15 20.04
N LEU A 122 -4.16 0.61 19.77
CA LEU A 122 -4.77 -0.41 20.64
C LEU A 122 -3.95 -1.69 20.64
N PHE A 123 -3.40 -2.15 19.51
CA PHE A 123 -2.56 -3.35 19.50
C PHE A 123 -1.28 -3.20 20.34
N SER A 124 -0.75 -1.98 20.47
CA SER A 124 0.39 -1.73 21.37
C SER A 124 0.01 -1.78 22.86
N VAL A 125 -1.24 -1.44 23.20
CA VAL A 125 -1.72 -1.30 24.59
C VAL A 125 -2.53 -2.51 25.06
N ALA A 126 -3.20 -3.22 24.17
CA ALA A 126 -3.99 -4.43 24.43
C ALA A 126 -3.15 -5.60 24.98
N LYS A 127 -1.82 -5.49 24.96
CA LYS A 127 -0.92 -6.35 25.75
C LYS A 127 -1.03 -6.13 27.28
N LEU A 128 -1.77 -5.12 27.75
CA LEU A 128 -1.88 -4.74 29.16
C LEU A 128 -3.35 -4.53 29.58
N VAL A 129 -3.81 -5.48 30.40
CA VAL A 129 -4.93 -5.41 31.38
C VAL A 129 -6.37 -5.36 30.82
N PRO A 130 -7.16 -6.45 30.97
CA PRO A 130 -8.60 -6.44 30.77
C PRO A 130 -9.30 -5.46 31.73
N GLY A 131 -10.19 -4.61 31.23
CA GLY A 131 -11.11 -3.79 32.05
C GLY A 131 -10.71 -2.34 32.31
N ALA A 132 -9.58 -1.86 31.78
CA ALA A 132 -9.33 -0.43 31.63
C ALA A 132 -9.75 -0.02 30.21
N GLU A 133 -10.33 1.17 30.04
CA GLU A 133 -10.66 1.74 28.73
C GLU A 133 -9.66 2.86 28.31
N PRO A 134 -8.36 2.57 28.07
CA PRO A 134 -7.39 3.54 27.54
C PRO A 134 -7.72 4.07 26.14
N TRP A 135 -8.66 3.44 25.43
CA TRP A 135 -8.89 3.69 24.01
C TRP A 135 -9.31 5.14 23.74
N ALA A 136 -10.11 5.77 24.61
CA ALA A 136 -10.59 7.14 24.42
C ALA A 136 -9.43 8.17 24.44
N SER A 137 -8.55 8.09 25.44
CA SER A 137 -7.42 9.02 25.57
C SER A 137 -6.34 8.80 24.50
N ILE A 138 -6.19 7.57 24.03
CA ILE A 138 -5.29 7.24 22.92
C ILE A 138 -5.84 7.83 21.61
N ILE A 139 -7.14 7.67 21.35
CA ILE A 139 -7.82 8.30 20.21
C ILE A 139 -7.62 9.82 20.27
N GLU A 140 -7.94 10.46 21.40
CA GLU A 140 -7.76 11.91 21.56
C GLU A 140 -6.31 12.37 21.34
N ASN A 141 -5.32 11.62 21.84
CA ASN A 141 -3.90 11.94 21.63
C ASN A 141 -3.46 11.81 20.17
N VAL A 142 -3.95 10.79 19.46
CA VAL A 142 -3.70 10.64 18.02
C VAL A 142 -4.40 11.76 17.24
N PHE A 143 -5.69 11.99 17.49
CA PHE A 143 -6.47 13.03 16.81
C PHE A 143 -5.92 14.44 17.07
N SER A 144 -5.43 14.74 18.27
CA SER A 144 -4.82 16.04 18.59
C SER A 144 -3.43 16.21 17.94
N ARG A 145 -2.61 15.15 17.90
CA ARG A 145 -1.34 15.15 17.15
C ARG A 145 -1.55 15.29 15.64
N PHE A 146 -2.57 14.64 15.09
CA PHE A 146 -2.90 14.71 13.66
C PHE A 146 -3.72 15.94 13.28
N GLY A 147 -4.50 16.54 14.18
CA GLY A 147 -5.17 17.82 14.00
C GLY A 147 -4.17 18.96 13.76
N ASN A 148 -3.03 18.92 14.46
CA ASN A 148 -1.87 19.77 14.19
C ASN A 148 -1.03 19.30 12.98
N ALA A 149 -1.23 18.07 12.48
CA ALA A 149 -0.50 17.51 11.34
C ALA A 149 -0.98 18.04 9.99
N THR A 150 -2.03 18.86 9.90
CA THR A 150 -2.27 19.68 8.71
C THR A 150 -1.03 20.54 8.36
N LYS A 151 -0.27 21.00 9.36
CA LYS A 151 1.05 21.63 9.17
C LYS A 151 2.16 20.64 8.79
N LYS A 152 2.18 19.45 9.41
CA LYS A 152 3.26 18.46 9.23
C LYS A 152 3.14 17.67 7.92
N ILE A 153 1.93 17.41 7.45
CA ILE A 153 1.61 16.86 6.13
C ILE A 153 1.97 17.88 5.05
N ALA A 154 1.73 19.18 5.28
CA ALA A 154 2.20 20.24 4.38
C ALA A 154 3.74 20.32 4.32
N GLU A 155 4.45 20.06 5.42
CA GLU A 155 5.91 19.93 5.43
C GLU A 155 6.43 18.65 4.75
N LEU A 156 5.80 17.50 4.98
CA LEU A 156 6.15 16.23 4.30
C LEU A 156 5.90 16.31 2.79
N LYS A 157 4.80 16.93 2.37
CA LYS A 157 4.50 17.19 0.94
C LYS A 157 5.51 18.18 0.33
N LYS A 158 5.99 19.19 1.09
CA LYS A 158 7.08 20.07 0.66
C LYS A 158 8.43 19.35 0.55
N LEU A 159 8.75 18.46 1.48
CA LEU A 159 9.98 17.67 1.46
C LEU A 159 10.05 16.71 0.27
N ASP A 160 8.94 16.04 -0.07
CA ASP A 160 8.87 15.14 -1.24
C ASP A 160 8.94 15.92 -2.57
N LEU A 161 8.27 17.08 -2.67
CA LEU A 161 8.37 17.97 -3.84
C LEU A 161 9.78 18.53 -4.04
N LEU A 162 10.49 18.87 -2.96
CA LEU A 162 11.90 19.26 -3.02
C LEU A 162 12.80 18.09 -3.42
N GLY A 163 12.54 16.87 -2.92
CA GLY A 163 13.22 15.65 -3.32
C GLY A 163 13.07 15.36 -4.83
N LYS A 164 11.85 15.44 -5.36
CA LYS A 164 11.56 15.26 -6.81
C LYS A 164 12.25 16.31 -7.68
N LYS A 165 12.33 17.57 -7.23
CA LYS A 165 13.01 18.65 -7.97
C LYS A 165 14.53 18.47 -8.03
N ILE A 166 15.14 17.93 -6.96
CA ILE A 166 16.57 17.61 -6.90
C ILE A 166 16.92 16.40 -7.77
N VAL A 167 16.01 15.42 -7.88
CA VAL A 167 16.20 14.25 -8.75
C VAL A 167 16.06 14.63 -10.23
N SER A 168 15.09 15.48 -10.59
CA SER A 168 14.95 16.01 -11.96
C SER A 168 16.12 16.91 -12.37
N SER A 169 16.62 17.81 -11.52
CA SER A 169 17.73 18.71 -11.91
C SER A 169 19.07 18.00 -12.09
N LYS A 170 19.28 16.85 -11.46
CA LYS A 170 20.47 15.99 -11.67
C LYS A 170 20.42 15.19 -12.99
N GLN A 171 19.24 14.99 -13.58
CA GLN A 171 19.09 14.31 -14.87
C GLN A 171 19.35 15.23 -16.07
N PHE A 172 19.34 16.55 -15.90
CA PHE A 172 19.62 17.55 -16.96
C PHE A 172 21.07 18.04 -16.99
N GLN A 173 22.00 17.41 -16.26
CA GLN A 173 23.44 17.74 -16.29
C GLN A 173 24.34 16.59 -16.79
N LYS A 174 23.83 15.71 -17.65
CA LYS A 174 24.66 14.76 -18.41
C LYS A 174 24.46 14.92 -19.90
#